data_AF-A0A7L7L7U0-F1
#
_entry.id   AF-A0A7L7L7U0-F1
#
_cell.length_a   1.000
_cell.length_b   1.000
_cell.length_c   1.000
_cell.angle_alpha   90.00
_cell.angle_beta   90.00
_cell.angle_gamma   90.00
#
_symmetry.space_group_name_H-M   'P 1'
#
loop_
_entity.id
_entity.type
_entity.pdbx_description
1 polymer ?
#
loop_
_entity_poly.entity_id
_entity_poly.type
_entity_poly.pdbx_seq_one_letter_code
_entity_poly.pdbx_strand_id
1 'polypeptide(L)' 'MKASKLYNFREMNSYQFIAVVGLIMTFAAHIILLLTDKHIASYNALYVCWVGVFIVGAIINYNTKPDDHHGHHHHH' A
#
# COMPACT_ATOMS: atom_id res chain seq x y z
N MET A 1 -0.55 8.87 -22.60
CA MET A 1 -0.67 8.27 -21.25
C MET A 1 -1.56 9.19 -20.42
N LYS A 2 -2.75 8.74 -20.03
CA LYS A 2 -3.78 9.58 -19.41
C LYS A 2 -3.50 9.69 -17.91
N ALA A 3 -3.17 10.90 -17.44
CA ALA A 3 -2.92 11.21 -16.02
C ALA A 3 -4.13 10.91 -15.09
N SER A 4 -5.29 10.58 -15.67
CA SER A 4 -6.52 10.20 -14.98
C SER A 4 -6.48 8.84 -14.29
N LYS A 5 -5.50 7.96 -14.60
CA LYS A 5 -5.38 6.65 -13.93
C LYS A 5 -4.79 6.73 -12.52
N LEU A 6 -4.10 7.83 -12.20
CA LEU A 6 -3.51 8.06 -10.88
C LEU A 6 -4.54 8.50 -9.83
N TYR A 7 -5.75 8.90 -10.25
CA TYR A 7 -6.78 9.49 -9.39
C TYR A 7 -7.98 8.54 -9.17
N ASN A 8 -7.80 7.25 -9.38
CA ASN A 8 -8.83 6.27 -9.06
C ASN A 8 -8.44 5.51 -7.80
N PHE A 9 -8.65 6.14 -6.63
CA PHE A 9 -8.53 5.51 -5.31
C PHE A 9 -9.30 4.18 -5.21
N ARG A 10 -10.32 4.02 -6.05
CA ARG A 10 -11.19 2.84 -6.13
C ARG A 10 -10.55 1.62 -6.82
N GLU A 11 -9.38 1.79 -7.43
CA GLU A 11 -8.61 0.72 -8.10
C GLU A 11 -7.29 0.45 -7.36
N MET A 12 -7.12 0.96 -6.13
CA MET A 12 -5.93 0.73 -5.33
C MET A 12 -6.09 -0.55 -4.50
N ASN A 13 -5.29 -1.57 -4.82
CA ASN A 13 -5.28 -2.88 -4.19
C ASN A 13 -5.17 -2.79 -2.64
N SER A 14 -5.99 -3.56 -1.91
CA SER A 14 -6.10 -3.54 -0.43
C SER A 14 -4.75 -3.65 0.29
N TYR A 15 -3.79 -4.36 -0.29
CA TYR A 15 -2.44 -4.51 0.26
C TYR A 15 -1.66 -3.19 0.34
N GLN A 16 -1.81 -2.29 -0.64
CA GLN A 16 -1.14 -0.98 -0.60
C GLN A 16 -1.78 -0.07 0.45
N PHE A 17 -3.11 -0.11 0.57
CA PHE A 17 -3.83 0.66 1.60
C PHE A 17 -3.38 0.26 3.00
N ILE A 18 -3.34 -1.05 3.28
CA ILE A 18 -2.87 -1.57 4.58
C ILE A 18 -1.41 -1.17 4.83
N ALA A 19 -0.54 -1.23 3.83
CA ALA A 19 0.85 -0.83 3.97
C ALA A 19 1.01 0.66 4.30
N VAL A 20 0.24 1.54 3.65
CA VAL A 20 0.25 2.99 3.94
C VAL A 20 -0.23 3.26 5.36
N VAL A 21 -1.34 2.64 5.78
CA VAL A 21 -1.83 2.79 7.15
C VAL A 21 -0.82 2.26 8.16
N GLY A 22 -0.18 1.12 7.88
CA GLY A 22 0.89 0.54 8.70
C GLY A 22 2.11 1.45 8.84
N LEU A 23 2.53 2.12 7.76
CA LEU A 23 3.61 3.13 7.79
C LEU A 23 3.24 4.34 8.63
N ILE A 24 2.00 4.85 8.51
CA ILE A 24 1.52 5.99 9.30
C ILE A 24 1.52 5.64 10.79
N MET A 25 1.01 4.47 11.15
CA MET A 25 0.98 4.02 12.55
C MET A 25 2.39 3.77 13.11
N THR A 26 3.28 3.20 12.30
CA THR A 26 4.71 3.03 12.66
C THR A 26 5.38 4.39 12.86
N PHE A 27 5.10 5.37 12.00
CA PHE A 27 5.62 6.73 12.16
C PHE A 27 5.11 7.42 13.42
N ALA A 28 3.81 7.30 13.71
CA ALA A 28 3.22 7.84 14.93
C ALA A 28 3.85 7.22 16.19
N ALA A 29 4.05 5.91 16.20
CA ALA A 29 4.70 5.24 17.33
C ALA A 29 6.20 5.56 17.42
N HIS A 30 6.90 5.85 16.32
CA HIS A 30 8.28 6.36 16.36
C HIS A 30 8.34 7.74 17.03
N ILE A 31 7.38 8.62 16.73
CA ILE A 31 7.30 9.93 17.41
C ILE A 31 7.11 9.74 18.92
N ILE A 32 6.25 8.82 19.35
CA ILE A 32 6.05 8.52 20.78
C ILE A 32 7.35 7.99 21.41
N LEU A 33 8.10 7.14 20.70
CA LEU A 33 9.39 6.65 21.16
C LEU A 33 10.42 7.77 21.32
N LEU A 34 10.46 8.72 20.39
CA LEU A 34 11.30 9.92 20.49
C LEU A 34 10.90 10.80 21.69
N LEU A 35 9.60 10.98 21.93
CA LEU A 35 9.09 11.75 23.08
C LEU A 35 9.35 11.06 24.43
N THR A 36 9.59 9.74 24.42
CA THR A 36 9.87 8.95 25.63
C THR A 36 11.36 8.58 25.77
N ASP A 37 12.22 9.08 24.88
CA ASP A 37 13.66 8.81 24.80
C ASP A 37 13.98 7.29 24.73
N LYS A 38 13.04 6.49 24.20
CA LYS A 38 13.19 5.04 24.09
C LYS A 38 13.64 4.65 22.70
N HIS A 39 14.85 4.10 22.59
CA HIS A 39 15.38 3.61 21.33
C HIS A 39 15.26 2.08 21.23
N ILE A 40 14.46 1.60 20.27
CA ILE A 40 14.36 0.18 19.94
C ILE A 40 15.16 -0.04 18.65
N ALA A 41 16.30 -0.73 18.73
CA ALA A 41 17.17 -0.96 17.56
C ALA A 41 16.44 -1.66 16.39
N SER A 42 15.49 -2.54 16.71
CA SER A 42 14.69 -3.29 15.74
C SER A 42 13.55 -2.48 15.10
N TYR A 43 13.30 -1.24 15.53
CA TYR A 43 12.16 -0.45 15.08
C TYR A 43 12.20 -0.14 13.58
N ASN A 44 13.42 0.00 13.04
CA ASN A 44 13.65 0.16 11.60
C ASN A 44 13.16 -1.04 10.77
N ALA A 45 13.12 -2.25 11.34
CA ALA A 45 12.58 -3.42 10.66
C ALA A 45 11.08 -3.28 10.37
N LEU A 46 10.35 -2.50 11.18
CA LEU A 46 8.93 -2.26 10.97
C LEU A 46 8.69 -1.41 9.71
N TYR A 47 9.50 -0.38 9.49
CA TYR A 47 9.47 0.39 8.24
C TYR A 47 9.81 -0.48 7.03
N VAL A 48 10.87 -1.28 7.13
CA VAL A 48 11.27 -2.18 6.04
C VAL A 48 10.17 -3.20 5.72
N CYS A 49 9.50 -3.74 6.73
CA CYS A 49 8.36 -4.65 6.57
C CYS A 49 7.23 -3.98 5.77
N TRP A 50 6.78 -2.79 6.19
CA TRP A 50 5.69 -2.11 5.51
C TRP A 50 6.06 -1.63 4.11
N VAL A 51 7.29 -1.18 3.89
CA VAL A 51 7.81 -0.86 2.55
C VAL A 51 7.81 -2.11 1.68
N GLY A 52 8.22 -3.27 2.20
CA GLY A 52 8.16 -4.55 1.50
C GLY A 52 6.74 -4.93 1.10
N VAL A 53 5.77 -4.84 2.02
CA VAL A 53 4.36 -5.10 1.75
C VAL A 53 3.81 -4.12 0.69
N PHE A 54 4.19 -2.85 0.76
CA PHE A 54 3.81 -1.85 -0.24
C PHE A 54 4.34 -2.20 -1.63
N ILE A 55 5.62 -2.59 -1.73
CA ILE A 55 6.26 -3.01 -3.00
C ILE A 55 5.56 -4.25 -3.55
N VAL A 56 5.30 -5.27 -2.73
CA VAL A 56 4.58 -6.48 -3.15
C VAL A 56 3.16 -6.13 -3.61
N GLY A 57 2.44 -5.30 -2.87
CA GLY A 57 1.12 -4.80 -3.26
C GLY A 57 1.16 -3.99 -4.56
N ALA A 58 2.24 -3.25 -4.82
CA ALA A 58 2.49 -2.52 -6.06
C ALA A 58 2.74 -3.46 -7.24
N ILE A 59 3.54 -4.52 -7.05
CA ILE A 59 3.78 -5.55 -8.07
C ILE A 59 2.49 -6.28 -8.42
N ILE A 60 1.71 -6.72 -7.43
CA ILE A 60 0.41 -7.39 -7.66
C ILE A 60 -0.51 -6.44 -8.43
N ASN A 61 -0.63 -5.18 -8.01
CA ASN A 61 -1.46 -4.19 -8.66
C ASN A 61 -1.02 -3.89 -10.12
N TYR A 62 0.28 -3.88 -10.37
CA TYR A 62 0.83 -3.69 -11.72
C TYR A 62 0.58 -4.90 -12.62
N ASN A 63 0.67 -6.11 -12.06
CA ASN A 63 0.41 -7.35 -12.80
C ASN A 63 -1.09 -7.56 -13.07
N THR A 64 -1.95 -6.99 -12.22
CA THR A 64 -3.39 -6.84 -12.50
C THR A 64 -3.61 -5.74 -13.55
N LYS A 65 -3.29 -6.02 -14.81
CA LYS A 65 -3.74 -5.19 -15.94
C LYS A 65 -5.28 -5.17 -15.99
N PRO A 66 -5.92 -4.02 -16.26
CA PRO A 66 -7.33 -3.98 -16.65
C PRO A 66 -7.44 -4.25 -18.15
N ASP A 67 -7.34 -5.51 -18.58
CA ASP A 67 -7.71 -5.90 -19.95
C ASP A 67 -8.70 -7.08 -20.03
N ASP A 68 -9.17 -7.60 -18.90
CA ASP A 68 -10.28 -8.59 -18.87
C ASP A 68 -11.61 -8.00 -18.39
N HIS A 69 -11.85 -6.72 -18.68
CA HIS A 69 -13.23 -6.20 -18.82
C HIS A 69 -13.78 -6.47 -20.24
N HIS A 70 -13.36 -7.57 -20.88
CA HIS A 70 -14.01 -8.07 -22.08
C HIS A 70 -15.17 -9.00 -21.68
N GLY A 71 -16.38 -8.43 -21.62
CA GLY A 71 -17.60 -9.22 -21.78
C GLY A 71 -18.77 -8.91 -20.85
N HIS A 72 -19.32 -7.70 -20.92
CA HIS A 72 -20.78 -7.60 -20.81
C HIS A 72 -21.40 -8.19 -22.07
N HIS A 73 -21.72 -9.48 -22.06
CA HIS A 73 -22.77 -10.04 -22.91
C HIS A 73 -23.83 -10.69 -22.02
N HIS A 74 -24.90 -9.94 -21.77
CA HIS A 74 -26.20 -10.46 -21.38
C HIS A 74 -26.67 -11.45 -22.44
N HIS A 75 -26.74 -12.76 -22.17
CA HIS A 75 -27.53 -13.72 -22.97
C HIS A 75 -27.79 -15.00 -22.17
N HIS A 76 -28.88 -15.03 -21.40
CA HIS A 76 -30.03 -15.97 -21.45
C HIS A 76 -30.84 -15.85 -20.16
#